data_AF-A0A7S1ZJA8-F1
#
_entry.id   AF-A0A7S1ZJA8-F1
#
_cell.length_a   1.000
_cell.length_b   1.000
_cell.length_c   1.000
_cell.angle_alpha   90.00
_cell.angle_beta   90.00
_cell.angle_gamma   90.00
#
_symmetry.space_group_name_H-M   'P 1'
#
loop_
_entity.id
_entity.type
_entity.pdbx_description
1 polymer ?
#
loop_
_entity_poly.entity_id
_entity_poly.type
_entity_poly.pdbx_seq_one_letter_code
_entity_poly.pdbx_strand_id
1 'polypeptide(L)'
;EKHFRGDCSATMIGRRWAVTAAHCISNNKKDDLRDKMGSLYLNPFDPWRQDEETGNSNWGRPYQIKDIKALHEHPLHEPGPASSYDVALIELDSDVHEYIETVPIADCSYVDSLQSGEQLEVLGMGQTQFNGPKATHLKEVFVPLVSKEQCRDNYSDKEWAIDHTMVCAGGEGTSD
;
A
#
# COMPACT_ATOMS: atom_id res chain seq x y z
N GLU A 1 -5.20 18.00 -15.82
CA GLU A 1 -5.55 16.62 -16.23
C GLU A 1 -5.02 15.67 -15.17
N LYS A 2 -5.88 14.79 -14.61
CA LYS A 2 -5.51 13.91 -13.49
C LYS A 2 -4.76 12.69 -14.07
N HIS A 3 -3.46 12.58 -13.78
CA HIS A 3 -2.62 11.49 -14.26
C HIS A 3 -2.90 10.23 -13.42
N PHE A 4 -3.21 9.11 -14.06
CA PHE A 4 -3.70 7.87 -13.43
C PHE A 4 -2.55 6.96 -12.96
N ARG A 5 -1.61 7.49 -12.19
CA ARG A 5 -0.59 6.67 -11.53
C ARG A 5 -0.66 6.95 -10.04
N GLY A 6 -1.47 6.18 -9.33
CA GLY A 6 -1.43 6.19 -7.87
C GLY A 6 -0.02 5.78 -7.42
N ASP A 7 0.56 6.55 -6.52
CA ASP A 7 1.81 6.16 -5.83
C ASP A 7 1.53 5.21 -4.66
N CYS A 8 0.25 4.99 -4.36
CA CYS A 8 -0.22 4.13 -3.31
C CYS A 8 -1.31 3.17 -3.77
N SER A 9 -1.49 2.13 -2.96
CA SER A 9 -2.52 1.11 -3.09
C SER A 9 -3.37 1.05 -1.81
N ALA A 10 -4.52 0.39 -1.89
CA ALA A 10 -5.36 0.10 -0.74
C ALA A 10 -5.93 -1.32 -0.84
N THR A 11 -6.22 -1.93 0.30
CA THR A 11 -6.81 -3.27 0.39
C THR A 11 -8.23 -3.16 0.89
N MET A 12 -9.18 -3.78 0.17
CA MET A 12 -10.58 -3.84 0.60
C MET A 12 -10.73 -4.77 1.80
N ILE A 13 -11.23 -4.26 2.92
CA ILE A 13 -11.49 -5.00 4.17
C ILE A 13 -12.99 -5.12 4.49
N GLY A 14 -13.83 -4.49 3.67
CA GLY A 14 -15.28 -4.56 3.76
C GLY A 14 -15.93 -3.90 2.55
N ARG A 15 -17.25 -4.03 2.39
CA ARG A 15 -17.95 -3.53 1.19
C ARG A 15 -17.85 -2.02 0.96
N ARG A 16 -17.51 -1.24 1.99
CA ARG A 16 -17.31 0.22 1.93
C ARG A 16 -15.99 0.68 2.54
N TRP A 17 -15.12 -0.25 2.92
CA TRP A 17 -13.95 0.05 3.73
C TRP A 17 -12.71 -0.53 3.07
N ALA A 18 -11.73 0.33 2.82
CA ALA A 18 -10.39 -0.08 2.44
C ALA A 18 -9.39 0.43 3.49
N VAL A 19 -8.28 -0.30 3.64
CA VAL A 19 -7.13 0.12 4.45
C VAL A 19 -5.97 0.50 3.53
N THR A 20 -5.25 1.54 3.90
CA THR A 20 -4.03 2.02 3.21
C THR A 20 -3.05 2.57 4.25
N ALA A 21 -1.86 2.99 3.80
CA ALA A 21 -0.92 3.69 4.66
C ALA A 21 -1.36 5.15 4.86
N ALA A 22 -1.11 5.72 6.04
CA ALA A 22 -1.44 7.12 6.31
C ALA A 22 -0.62 8.07 5.45
N HIS A 23 0.64 7.72 5.14
CA HIS A 23 1.51 8.53 4.28
C HIS A 23 0.99 8.68 2.84
N CYS A 24 0.07 7.80 2.42
CA CYS A 24 -0.61 7.88 1.12
C CYS A 24 -1.66 8.99 1.06
N ILE A 25 -2.13 9.44 2.21
CA ILE A 25 -3.16 10.46 2.35
C ILE A 25 -2.52 11.76 2.79
N SER A 26 -1.69 11.71 3.84
CA SER A 26 -1.03 12.84 4.46
C SER A 26 0.47 12.70 4.34
N ASN A 27 1.14 13.68 3.74
CA ASN A 27 2.58 13.78 3.78
C ASN A 27 2.92 15.22 4.22
N ASN A 28 3.99 15.43 5.00
CA ASN A 28 4.41 16.76 5.49
C ASN A 28 4.87 17.73 4.38
N LYS A 29 4.41 17.56 3.13
CA LYS A 29 4.77 18.36 1.96
C LYS A 29 3.55 19.12 1.45
N LYS A 30 3.75 19.96 0.44
CA LYS A 30 2.68 20.70 -0.26
C LYS A 30 1.69 19.80 -1.03
N ASP A 31 1.97 18.50 -1.06
CA ASP A 31 1.21 17.47 -1.77
C ASP A 31 0.44 16.57 -0.81
N ASP A 32 -0.08 17.12 0.29
CA ASP A 32 -1.15 16.47 1.06
C ASP A 32 -2.30 16.12 0.09
N LEU A 33 -2.67 14.84 0.09
CA LEU A 33 -3.63 14.25 -0.83
C LEU A 33 -5.03 14.16 -0.22
N ARG A 34 -5.22 14.50 1.07
CA ARG A 34 -6.50 14.47 1.78
C ARG A 34 -7.62 15.15 0.98
N ASP A 35 -7.34 16.35 0.46
CA ASP A 35 -8.33 17.13 -0.30
C ASP A 35 -8.37 16.80 -1.80
N LYS A 36 -7.45 15.95 -2.29
CA LYS A 36 -7.28 15.62 -3.71
C LYS A 36 -7.81 14.22 -4.06
N MET A 37 -7.89 13.32 -3.08
CA MET A 37 -8.36 11.94 -3.24
C MET A 37 -9.90 11.88 -3.30
N GLY A 38 -10.44 11.94 -4.52
CA GLY A 38 -11.89 11.87 -4.73
C GLY A 38 -12.44 10.47 -5.01
N SER A 39 -11.63 9.56 -5.53
CA SER A 39 -12.11 8.24 -5.95
C SER A 39 -11.04 7.15 -5.77
N LEU A 40 -11.49 5.94 -5.43
CA LEU A 40 -10.70 4.71 -5.37
C LEU A 40 -10.95 3.86 -6.62
N TYR A 41 -9.87 3.35 -7.21
CA TYR A 41 -9.89 2.51 -8.40
C TYR A 41 -9.68 1.06 -7.99
N LEU A 42 -10.65 0.20 -8.28
CA LEU A 42 -10.68 -1.19 -7.83
C LEU A 42 -10.35 -2.13 -8.98
N ASN A 43 -9.46 -3.10 -8.71
CA ASN A 43 -9.05 -4.17 -9.61
C ASN A 43 -8.76 -3.70 -11.06
N PRO A 44 -7.75 -2.84 -11.29
CA PRO A 44 -7.38 -2.44 -12.64
C PRO A 44 -6.81 -3.62 -13.42
N PHE A 45 -7.53 -4.03 -14.46
CA PHE A 45 -7.14 -5.14 -15.34
C PHE A 45 -6.24 -4.68 -16.49
N ASP A 46 -6.24 -3.39 -16.80
CA ASP A 46 -5.24 -2.74 -17.65
C ASP A 46 -4.81 -1.46 -16.93
N PRO A 47 -3.67 -1.42 -16.22
CA PRO A 47 -3.25 -0.21 -15.53
C PRO A 47 -2.93 0.90 -16.54
N TRP A 48 -3.09 2.15 -16.12
CA TRP A 48 -2.73 3.29 -16.96
C TRP A 48 -1.24 3.25 -17.32
N ARG A 49 -0.97 3.50 -18.60
CA ARG A 49 0.35 3.63 -19.18
C ARG A 49 0.32 4.79 -20.16
N GLN A 50 1.44 5.46 -20.28
CA GLN A 50 1.74 6.38 -21.36
C GLN A 50 2.97 5.86 -22.08
N ASP A 51 2.85 5.77 -23.39
CA ASP A 51 3.97 5.48 -24.28
C ASP A 51 4.83 6.74 -24.39
N GLU A 52 6.09 6.67 -23.96
CA GLU A 52 6.97 7.84 -23.88
C GLU A 52 7.40 8.34 -25.27
N GLU A 53 7.40 7.47 -26.29
CA GLU A 53 7.82 7.83 -27.65
C GLU A 53 6.70 8.52 -28.45
N THR A 54 5.47 8.03 -28.29
CA THR A 54 4.29 8.50 -29.04
C THR A 54 3.39 9.43 -28.25
N GLY A 55 3.56 9.50 -26.92
CA GLY A 55 2.70 10.25 -26.00
C GLY A 55 1.31 9.63 -25.78
N ASN A 56 0.99 8.51 -26.44
CA ASN A 56 -0.32 7.87 -26.36
C ASN A 56 -0.54 7.21 -25.00
N SER A 57 -1.79 7.23 -24.51
CA SER A 57 -2.17 6.57 -23.26
C SER A 57 -3.32 5.58 -23.45
N ASN A 58 -3.28 4.46 -22.72
CA ASN A 58 -4.39 3.50 -22.65
C ASN A 58 -5.49 3.92 -21.66
N TRP A 59 -5.33 5.04 -20.94
CA TRP A 59 -6.24 5.58 -19.91
C TRP A 59 -6.49 4.67 -18.69
N GLY A 60 -6.00 3.44 -18.71
CA GLY A 60 -6.28 2.42 -17.73
C GLY A 60 -7.74 1.94 -17.77
N ARG A 61 -7.99 0.75 -17.24
CA ARG A 61 -9.32 0.16 -17.14
C ARG A 61 -9.51 -0.47 -15.75
N PRO A 62 -10.10 0.26 -14.80
CA PRO A 62 -10.53 -0.30 -13.52
C PRO A 62 -11.75 -1.19 -13.72
N TYR A 63 -11.91 -2.21 -12.87
CA TYR A 63 -13.17 -2.94 -12.80
C TYR A 63 -14.29 -2.05 -12.25
N GLN A 64 -13.96 -1.26 -11.22
CA GLN A 64 -14.90 -0.32 -10.60
C GLN A 64 -14.16 0.94 -10.14
N ILE A 65 -14.83 2.09 -10.24
CA ILE A 65 -14.41 3.35 -9.61
C ILE A 65 -15.45 3.69 -8.55
N LYS A 66 -15.00 4.07 -7.36
CA LYS A 66 -15.85 4.43 -6.22
C LYS A 66 -15.46 5.79 -5.67
N ASP A 67 -16.42 6.63 -5.37
CA ASP A 67 -16.13 7.91 -4.72
C ASP A 67 -15.80 7.69 -3.24
N ILE A 68 -14.84 8.47 -2.78
CA ILE A 68 -14.39 8.46 -1.39
C ILE A 68 -15.30 9.40 -0.62
N LYS A 69 -15.95 8.87 0.41
CA LYS A 69 -16.78 9.64 1.34
C LYS A 69 -15.93 10.32 2.41
N ALA A 70 -14.97 9.59 2.97
CA ALA A 70 -14.12 10.09 4.03
C ALA A 70 -12.79 9.33 4.10
N LEU A 71 -11.77 10.02 4.61
CA LEU A 71 -10.46 9.48 4.91
C LEU A 71 -10.25 9.58 6.42
N HIS A 72 -9.90 8.45 7.05
CA HIS A 72 -9.75 8.34 8.49
C HIS A 72 -8.32 7.92 8.81
N GLU A 73 -7.47 8.90 9.09
CA GLU A 73 -6.09 8.66 9.49
C GLU A 73 -6.00 8.23 10.95
N HIS A 74 -5.03 7.37 11.27
CA HIS A 74 -4.80 7.03 12.67
C HIS A 74 -4.43 8.29 13.47
N PRO A 75 -5.08 8.56 14.62
CA PRO A 75 -4.92 9.82 15.36
C PRO A 75 -3.52 10.02 15.96
N LEU A 76 -2.71 8.96 16.02
CA LEU A 76 -1.33 8.99 16.49
C LEU A 76 -0.31 8.95 15.34
N HIS A 77 -0.74 9.02 14.08
CA HIS A 77 0.20 9.11 12.96
C HIS A 77 0.87 10.49 12.96
N GLU A 78 2.20 10.48 12.90
CA GLU A 78 3.00 11.68 12.65
C GLU A 78 3.75 11.46 11.33
N PRO A 79 3.53 12.29 10.29
CA PRO A 79 4.14 12.03 9.00
C PRO A 79 5.67 12.19 9.09
N GLY A 80 6.40 11.30 8.43
CA GLY A 80 7.86 11.30 8.48
C GLY A 80 8.45 10.00 7.93
N PRO A 81 9.78 9.93 7.75
CA PRO A 81 10.42 8.67 7.42
C PRO A 81 10.27 7.68 8.59
N ALA A 82 9.90 6.44 8.28
CA ALA A 82 9.65 5.38 9.28
C ALA A 82 8.64 5.80 10.37
N SER A 83 7.55 6.44 9.97
CA SER A 83 6.48 6.88 10.87
C SER A 83 5.74 5.71 11.51
N SER A 84 5.55 5.79 12.83
CA SER A 84 4.65 4.89 13.57
C SER A 84 3.18 5.12 13.20
N TYR A 85 2.35 4.11 13.44
CA TYR A 85 0.91 4.18 13.18
C TYR A 85 0.55 4.61 11.75
N ASP A 86 1.37 4.21 10.77
CA ASP A 86 1.19 4.52 9.35
C ASP A 86 0.05 3.72 8.71
N VAL A 87 -1.17 4.01 9.16
CA VAL A 87 -2.39 3.34 8.73
C VAL A 87 -3.54 4.34 8.65
N ALA A 88 -4.37 4.16 7.63
CA ALA A 88 -5.59 4.93 7.45
C ALA A 88 -6.69 4.08 6.80
N LEU A 89 -7.94 4.48 7.04
CA LEU A 89 -9.12 3.89 6.42
C LEU A 89 -9.71 4.82 5.36
N ILE A 90 -10.11 4.23 4.25
CA ILE A 90 -10.89 4.88 3.20
C ILE A 90 -12.32 4.40 3.32
N GLU A 91 -13.24 5.32 3.58
CA GLU A 91 -14.68 5.07 3.55
C GLU A 91 -15.23 5.43 2.17
N LEU A 92 -15.88 4.46 1.52
CA LEU A 92 -16.53 4.66 0.22
C LEU A 92 -17.96 5.16 0.40
N ASP A 93 -18.42 5.96 -0.57
CA ASP A 93 -19.77 6.54 -0.59
C ASP A 93 -20.89 5.48 -0.63
N SER A 94 -20.61 4.35 -1.26
CA SER A 94 -21.54 3.25 -1.45
C SER A 94 -20.81 1.91 -1.63
N ASP A 95 -21.54 0.82 -1.49
CA ASP A 95 -20.97 -0.53 -1.58
C ASP A 95 -20.23 -0.77 -2.90
N VAL A 96 -19.15 -1.53 -2.83
CA VAL A 96 -18.51 -2.15 -4.00
C VAL A 96 -19.41 -3.24 -4.60
N HIS A 97 -19.11 -3.60 -5.85
CA HIS A 97 -19.77 -4.72 -6.53
C HIS A 97 -19.56 -6.03 -5.73
N GLU A 98 -20.52 -6.95 -5.78
CA GLU A 98 -20.45 -8.23 -5.06
C GLU A 98 -19.28 -9.15 -5.47
N TYR A 99 -18.63 -8.87 -6.60
CA TYR A 99 -17.48 -9.63 -7.09
C TYR A 99 -16.14 -9.04 -6.62
N ILE A 100 -16.16 -7.92 -5.89
CA ILE A 100 -14.98 -7.40 -5.22
C ILE A 100 -14.82 -8.16 -3.91
N GLU A 101 -13.81 -9.02 -3.87
CA GLU A 101 -13.43 -9.75 -2.66
C GLU A 101 -12.82 -8.81 -1.61
N THR A 102 -13.05 -9.13 -0.34
CA THR A 102 -12.50 -8.41 0.80
C THR A 102 -11.59 -9.32 1.60
N VAL A 103 -10.49 -8.77 2.09
CA VAL A 103 -9.52 -9.50 2.91
C VAL A 103 -9.90 -9.37 4.39
N PRO A 104 -9.96 -10.47 5.15
CA PRO A 104 -10.18 -10.40 6.59
C PRO A 104 -8.97 -9.77 7.29
N ILE A 105 -9.23 -8.97 8.33
CA ILE A 105 -8.17 -8.39 9.16
C ILE A 105 -7.68 -9.44 10.14
N ALA A 106 -6.36 -9.65 10.18
CA ALA A 106 -5.73 -10.51 11.16
C ALA A 106 -5.94 -9.95 12.58
N ASP A 107 -6.28 -10.82 13.53
CA ASP A 107 -6.27 -10.47 14.93
C ASP A 107 -4.85 -10.60 15.53
N CYS A 108 -4.66 -10.09 16.75
CA CYS A 108 -3.37 -10.18 17.43
C CYS A 108 -2.91 -11.62 17.64
N SER A 109 -3.82 -12.58 17.83
CA SER A 109 -3.46 -13.98 18.06
C SER A 109 -2.84 -14.63 16.83
N TYR A 110 -3.35 -14.28 15.63
CA TYR A 110 -2.76 -14.69 14.38
C TYR A 110 -1.37 -14.10 14.22
N VAL A 111 -1.21 -12.79 14.44
CA VAL A 111 0.09 -12.11 14.32
C VAL A 111 1.12 -12.70 15.31
N ASP A 112 0.71 -12.96 16.55
CA ASP A 112 1.56 -13.56 17.58
C ASP A 112 1.92 -15.02 17.29
N SER A 113 1.14 -15.70 16.46
CA SER A 113 1.42 -17.08 16.05
C SER A 113 2.49 -17.19 14.96
N LEU A 114 2.76 -16.11 14.22
CA LEU A 114 3.72 -16.10 13.12
C LEU A 114 5.15 -16.33 13.63
N GLN A 115 5.92 -17.14 12.90
CA GLN A 115 7.29 -17.47 13.27
C GLN A 115 8.31 -16.85 12.31
N SER A 116 9.46 -16.42 12.83
CA SER A 116 10.55 -15.91 11.98
C SER A 116 10.93 -16.95 10.91
N GLY A 117 11.10 -16.50 9.68
CA GLY A 117 11.37 -17.34 8.51
C GLY A 117 10.11 -17.83 7.77
N GLU A 118 8.92 -17.69 8.36
CA GLU A 118 7.65 -17.98 7.68
C GLU A 118 7.50 -17.11 6.43
N GLN A 119 7.07 -17.70 5.32
CA GLN A 119 6.94 -17.01 4.05
C GLN A 119 5.64 -16.21 4.01
N LEU A 120 5.76 -14.89 3.91
CA LEU A 120 4.65 -13.97 3.70
C LEU A 120 4.52 -13.65 2.22
N GLU A 121 3.30 -13.58 1.74
CA GLU A 121 2.99 -13.22 0.36
C GLU A 121 2.76 -11.71 0.23
N VAL A 122 3.41 -11.07 -0.74
CA VAL A 122 3.24 -9.66 -1.06
C VAL A 122 2.75 -9.52 -2.49
N LEU A 123 1.64 -8.81 -2.66
CA LEU A 123 0.99 -8.58 -3.95
C LEU A 123 1.05 -7.08 -4.30
N GLY A 124 1.40 -6.75 -5.54
CA GLY A 124 1.44 -5.34 -5.96
C GLY A 124 1.81 -5.08 -7.41
N MET A 125 1.71 -3.81 -7.80
CA MET A 125 2.15 -3.29 -9.11
C MET A 125 3.27 -2.25 -8.93
N GLY A 126 4.13 -2.46 -7.93
CA GLY A 126 5.27 -1.60 -7.61
C GLY A 126 6.39 -1.67 -8.65
N GLN A 127 7.50 -0.98 -8.38
CA GLN A 127 8.73 -1.15 -9.15
C GLN A 127 9.29 -2.55 -8.89
N THR A 128 9.79 -3.21 -9.92
CA THR A 128 10.39 -4.55 -9.78
C THR A 128 11.92 -4.50 -9.68
N GLN A 129 12.50 -3.30 -9.79
CA GLN A 129 13.94 -3.01 -9.77
C GLN A 129 14.14 -1.57 -9.30
N PHE A 130 15.29 -1.28 -8.67
CA PHE A 130 15.65 0.07 -8.24
C PHE A 130 15.64 1.07 -9.40
N ASN A 131 14.84 2.13 -9.24
CA ASN A 131 14.55 3.12 -10.28
C ASN A 131 14.02 2.53 -11.60
N GLY A 132 13.48 1.31 -11.57
CA GLY A 132 12.87 0.65 -12.73
C GLY A 132 11.43 1.11 -13.00
N PRO A 133 10.84 0.68 -14.13
CA PRO A 133 9.44 0.93 -14.40
C PRO A 133 8.54 0.19 -13.39
N LYS A 134 7.36 0.74 -13.10
CA LYS A 134 6.32 0.02 -12.33
C LYS A 134 5.83 -1.18 -13.14
N ALA A 135 5.49 -2.28 -12.46
CA ALA A 135 4.95 -3.46 -13.11
C ALA A 135 3.66 -3.12 -13.87
N THR A 136 3.51 -3.72 -15.06
CA THR A 136 2.34 -3.52 -15.93
C THR A 136 1.17 -4.45 -15.62
N HIS A 137 1.38 -5.41 -14.73
CA HIS A 137 0.43 -6.40 -14.26
C HIS A 137 0.72 -6.68 -12.79
N LEU A 138 -0.29 -7.16 -12.05
CA LEU A 138 -0.10 -7.60 -10.66
C LEU A 138 1.03 -8.62 -10.58
N LYS A 139 1.92 -8.43 -9.60
CA LYS A 139 3.02 -9.32 -9.27
C LYS A 139 2.84 -9.84 -7.85
N GLU A 140 3.40 -11.01 -7.62
CA GLU A 140 3.47 -11.68 -6.33
C GLU A 140 4.94 -11.99 -6.01
N VAL A 141 5.28 -11.92 -4.73
CA VAL A 141 6.56 -12.37 -4.20
C VAL A 141 6.37 -12.93 -2.79
N PHE A 142 7.12 -13.98 -2.47
CA PHE A 142 7.20 -14.52 -1.11
C PHE A 142 8.45 -13.98 -0.43
N VAL A 143 8.28 -13.41 0.77
CA VAL A 143 9.35 -12.85 1.58
C VAL A 143 9.32 -13.46 2.99
N PRO A 144 10.46 -13.82 3.58
CA PRO A 144 10.49 -14.36 4.93
C PRO A 144 10.14 -13.28 5.95
N LEU A 145 9.36 -13.63 6.96
CA LEU A 145 9.19 -12.83 8.18
C LEU A 145 10.52 -12.74 8.93
N VAL A 146 10.88 -11.54 9.37
CA VAL A 146 12.10 -11.26 10.14
C VAL A 146 11.71 -10.91 11.56
N SER A 147 12.42 -11.48 12.54
CA SER A 147 12.20 -11.17 13.94
C SER A 147 12.42 -9.68 14.23
N LYS A 148 11.66 -9.11 15.18
CA LYS A 148 11.82 -7.69 15.57
C LYS A 148 13.23 -7.38 16.09
N GLU A 149 13.89 -8.34 16.74
CA GLU A 149 15.27 -8.21 17.21
C GLU A 149 16.23 -8.06 16.02
N GLN A 150 16.22 -9.03 15.10
CA GLN A 150 17.07 -8.98 13.91
C GLN A 150 16.77 -7.74 13.05
N CYS A 151 15.51 -7.31 12.98
CA CYS A 151 15.15 -6.10 12.28
C CYS A 151 15.75 -4.85 12.94
N ARG A 152 15.70 -4.73 14.27
CA ARG A 152 16.35 -3.61 14.97
C ARG A 152 17.86 -3.61 14.76
N ASP A 153 18.49 -4.78 14.76
CA ASP A 153 19.93 -4.89 14.51
C ASP A 153 20.28 -4.45 13.09
N ASN A 154 19.51 -4.88 12.08
CA ASN A 154 19.70 -4.49 10.68
C ASN A 154 19.54 -2.97 10.45
N TYR A 155 18.73 -2.30 11.27
CA TYR A 155 18.48 -0.86 11.19
C TYR A 155 19.22 -0.06 12.28
N SER A 156 20.12 -0.68 13.04
CA SER A 156 20.80 -0.03 14.17
C SER A 156 21.67 1.17 13.78
N ASP A 157 22.21 1.16 12.56
CA ASP A 157 22.97 2.28 11.98
C ASP A 157 22.09 3.34 11.30
N LYS A 158 20.75 3.20 11.38
CA LYS A 158 19.78 4.15 10.83
C LYS A 158 19.20 5.00 11.95
N GLU A 159 18.79 6.22 11.61
CA GLU A 159 18.10 7.12 12.56
C GLU A 159 16.66 6.67 12.89
N TRP A 160 16.20 5.56 12.31
CA TRP A 160 14.82 5.09 12.39
C TRP A 160 14.67 3.99 13.43
N ALA A 161 13.80 4.21 14.41
CA ALA A 161 13.51 3.23 15.45
C ALA A 161 12.43 2.25 14.98
N ILE A 162 12.76 0.95 14.92
CA ILE A 162 11.78 -0.12 14.69
C ILE A 162 10.99 -0.36 15.98
N ASP A 163 9.71 0.02 15.98
CA ASP A 163 8.83 -0.05 17.14
C ASP A 163 7.81 -1.21 17.09
N HIS A 164 6.83 -1.18 17.99
CA HIS A 164 5.84 -2.24 18.11
C HIS A 164 4.75 -2.21 17.02
N THR A 165 4.60 -1.10 16.32
CA THR A 165 3.62 -0.88 15.25
C THR A 165 4.08 -1.41 13.88
N MET A 166 5.33 -1.88 13.80
CA MET A 166 5.95 -2.37 12.58
C MET A 166 6.13 -3.89 12.56
N VAL A 167 6.10 -4.45 11.35
CA VAL A 167 6.47 -5.84 11.03
C VAL A 167 7.58 -5.79 9.98
N CYS A 168 8.58 -6.65 10.12
CA CYS A 168 9.69 -6.72 9.19
C CYS A 168 9.64 -8.00 8.38
N ALA A 169 9.75 -7.89 7.07
CA ALA A 169 9.83 -9.02 6.17
C ALA A 169 10.79 -8.69 5.03
N GLY A 170 11.54 -9.69 4.58
CA GLY A 170 12.61 -9.51 3.60
C GLY A 170 13.81 -10.38 3.92
N GLY A 171 14.57 -10.75 2.90
CA GLY A 171 15.73 -11.62 3.03
C GLY A 171 16.83 -11.26 2.04
N GLU A 172 17.73 -12.19 1.76
CA GLU A 172 18.74 -12.01 0.71
C GLU A 172 18.06 -11.96 -0.67
N GLY A 173 17.95 -10.74 -1.18
CA GLY A 173 17.43 -10.41 -2.50
C GLY A 173 18.03 -9.08 -2.96
N THR A 174 17.95 -8.78 -4.25
CA THR A 174 18.29 -7.44 -4.73
C THR A 174 17.18 -6.52 -4.27
N SER A 175 17.49 -5.56 -3.39
CA SER A 175 16.53 -4.50 -3.08
C SER A 175 16.24 -3.70 -4.35
N ASP A 176 14.97 -3.38 -4.53
CA ASP A 176 14.49 -2.29 -5.35
C ASP A 176 14.95 -0.92 -4.82
#